data_AF-A0A4Q6BNB1-F1
#
_entry.id   AF-A0A4Q6BNB1-F1
#
_cell.length_a   1.000
_cell.length_b   1.000
_cell.length_c   1.000
_cell.angle_alpha   90.00
_cell.angle_beta   90.00
_cell.angle_gamma   90.00
#
_symmetry.space_group_name_H-M   'P 1'
#
loop_
_entity.id
_entity.type
_entity.pdbx_description
1 polymer ?
#
loop_
_entity_poly.entity_id
_entity_poly.type
_entity_poly.pdbx_seq_one_letter_code
_entity_poly.pdbx_strand_id
1 'polypeptide(L)'
;AAMYLGFTSDILADNQVTDYLLRVVQPRLTAVEGVQRAEIFGGATFAIRAWLKPDRMAALNVSPAQVRAALASNNYLAAVGQTRGQLVQINLTASTDLHSVEEFKKLVVRERNGALVRLEDVAEVVLGADNYDQDVRMSGEKAVFMGVWVLPNSNALDVIRKVREEMKIVQAELPSGMKGSIDFDSTRYIEDAIDEVKSTLIETIFIVVIVIFLFLGSLRSVVVPLVAIPVSLVGAVFLMQVFGFTLNLLTLLAIVLAVGLVVDDAIVVVENVERNMSEGKNPVEASLAAARELVGPIIAMTITLAAVYAPIGFQGGLTGSLFREFAFTLAGAVLISGIVALTLSPMMSSRLLKAHGPGGGSRFQRLVDRVFEKVRGAYTRTLDVTLGARGSVYAVWIVLSLLTVPMYMFSGAELAPNEDQGFIFGALDMPPNSTLEQNVAYSNEVGRIFAQDPDYDSSFQFTLLGQAFGGFRAKPFAARKRTVFDIQNDLNAKLATVPG
;
A
#
# COMPACT_ATOMS: atom_id res chain seq x y z
N ALA A 1 -9.62 -0.64 -3.57
CA ALA A 1 -9.46 0.82 -3.74
C ALA A 1 -8.24 1.29 -2.95
N ALA A 2 -7.62 2.41 -3.32
CA ALA A 2 -6.53 3.02 -2.55
C ALA A 2 -7.07 3.90 -1.40
N MET A 3 -8.28 4.44 -1.55
CA MET A 3 -8.98 5.19 -0.52
C MET A 3 -10.46 4.81 -0.53
N TYR A 4 -11.06 4.69 0.65
CA TYR A 4 -12.51 4.60 0.82
C TYR A 4 -13.02 5.86 1.53
N LEU A 5 -14.06 6.42 0.97
CA LEU A 5 -14.76 7.59 1.47
C LEU A 5 -16.15 7.16 1.92
N GLY A 6 -16.59 7.62 3.09
CA GLY A 6 -17.90 7.35 3.64
C GLY A 6 -18.75 8.61 3.60
N PHE A 7 -20.01 8.46 3.23
CA PHE A 7 -20.99 9.53 3.25
C PHE A 7 -22.20 9.09 4.06
N THR A 8 -22.44 9.78 5.17
CA THR A 8 -23.61 9.57 6.03
C THR A 8 -24.52 10.79 6.00
N SER A 9 -25.78 10.59 6.34
CA SER A 9 -26.76 11.68 6.40
C SER A 9 -27.84 11.40 7.43
N ASP A 10 -28.16 12.43 8.22
CA ASP A 10 -29.19 12.38 9.26
C ASP A 10 -30.59 12.76 8.73
N ILE A 11 -30.67 13.34 7.51
CA ILE A 11 -31.91 13.90 6.94
C ILE A 11 -32.29 13.35 5.56
N LEU A 12 -31.31 13.08 4.70
CA LEU A 12 -31.51 12.54 3.36
C LEU A 12 -31.58 11.01 3.38
N ALA A 13 -32.44 10.45 2.54
CA ALA A 13 -32.49 9.02 2.28
C ALA A 13 -31.30 8.55 1.44
N ASP A 14 -30.98 7.25 1.53
CA ASP A 14 -29.83 6.62 0.86
C ASP A 14 -29.76 6.92 -0.64
N ASN A 15 -30.92 6.99 -1.31
CA ASN A 15 -31.01 7.32 -2.75
C ASN A 15 -30.74 8.78 -3.07
N GLN A 16 -31.13 9.71 -2.20
CA GLN A 16 -30.82 11.13 -2.33
C GLN A 16 -29.32 11.39 -2.11
N VAL A 17 -28.71 10.71 -1.14
CA VAL A 17 -27.26 10.74 -0.94
C VAL A 17 -26.57 10.21 -2.18
N THR A 18 -27.00 9.05 -2.68
CA THR A 18 -26.42 8.42 -3.89
C THR A 18 -26.51 9.34 -5.12
N ASP A 19 -27.66 9.97 -5.38
CA ASP A 19 -27.82 10.89 -6.51
C ASP A 19 -26.92 12.12 -6.39
N TYR A 20 -26.77 12.68 -5.18
CA TYR A 20 -25.83 13.77 -4.93
C TYR A 20 -24.38 13.34 -5.22
N LEU A 21 -23.98 12.17 -4.73
CA LEU A 21 -22.65 11.63 -4.97
C LEU A 21 -22.38 11.39 -6.46
N LEU A 22 -23.35 10.83 -7.20
CA LEU A 22 -23.22 10.58 -8.64
C LEU A 22 -23.08 11.88 -9.45
N ARG A 23 -23.83 12.93 -9.09
CA ARG A 23 -23.86 14.18 -9.87
C ARG A 23 -22.76 15.16 -9.50
N VAL A 24 -22.36 15.20 -8.23
CA VAL A 24 -21.46 16.25 -7.71
C VAL A 24 -20.10 15.68 -7.35
N VAL A 25 -20.06 14.61 -6.55
CA VAL A 25 -18.80 14.13 -5.95
C VAL A 25 -18.01 13.25 -6.91
N GLN A 26 -18.66 12.25 -7.52
CA GLN A 26 -18.01 11.27 -8.40
C GLN A 26 -17.31 11.93 -9.60
N PRO A 27 -17.92 12.90 -10.33
CA PRO A 27 -17.25 13.54 -11.46
C PRO A 27 -16.01 14.32 -11.03
N ARG A 28 -16.06 15.00 -9.87
CA ARG A 28 -14.93 15.75 -9.32
C ARG A 28 -13.77 14.83 -8.95
N LEU A 29 -14.04 13.75 -8.22
CA LEU A 29 -13.02 12.80 -7.82
C LEU A 29 -12.43 12.05 -9.02
N THR A 30 -13.24 11.71 -10.02
CA THR A 30 -12.78 11.06 -11.26
C THR A 30 -11.97 12.02 -12.13
N ALA A 31 -12.20 13.33 -12.03
CA ALA A 31 -11.42 14.34 -12.75
C ALA A 31 -10.02 14.60 -12.14
N VAL A 32 -9.74 14.10 -10.93
CA VAL A 32 -8.42 14.21 -10.31
C VAL A 32 -7.41 13.39 -11.11
N GLU A 33 -6.31 14.04 -11.52
CA GLU A 33 -5.24 13.40 -12.27
C GLU A 33 -4.68 12.17 -11.52
N GLY A 34 -4.65 11.03 -12.21
CA GLY A 34 -4.16 9.76 -11.65
C GLY A 34 -5.23 8.89 -11.01
N VAL A 35 -6.47 9.38 -10.84
CA VAL A 35 -7.61 8.54 -10.46
C VAL A 35 -8.07 7.75 -11.69
N GLN A 36 -8.15 6.43 -11.55
CA GLN A 36 -8.68 5.53 -12.57
C GLN A 36 -10.21 5.56 -12.62
N ARG A 37 -10.83 5.46 -11.43
CA ARG A 37 -12.28 5.53 -11.25
C ARG A 37 -12.63 5.81 -9.79
N ALA A 38 -13.80 6.39 -9.59
CA ALA A 38 -14.47 6.48 -8.30
C ALA A 38 -15.79 5.70 -8.36
N GLU A 39 -15.94 4.65 -7.55
CA GLU A 39 -17.07 3.71 -7.62
C GLU A 39 -17.88 3.79 -6.33
N ILE A 40 -19.19 3.84 -6.46
CA ILE A 40 -20.10 3.96 -5.32
C ILE A 40 -20.55 2.56 -4.90
N PHE A 41 -20.48 2.28 -3.60
CA PHE A 41 -20.99 1.04 -2.99
C PHE A 41 -22.08 1.35 -1.98
N GLY A 42 -23.07 0.46 -1.86
CA GLY A 42 -24.26 0.73 -1.06
C GLY A 42 -25.13 1.84 -1.63
N GLY A 43 -24.86 2.26 -2.88
CA GLY A 43 -25.65 3.25 -3.57
C GLY A 43 -27.02 2.69 -3.95
N ALA A 44 -28.03 3.53 -3.81
CA ALA A 44 -29.40 3.27 -4.23
C ALA A 44 -29.75 4.28 -5.33
N THR A 45 -29.55 3.93 -6.61
CA THR A 45 -29.83 4.92 -7.67
C THR A 45 -31.33 5.12 -7.82
N PHE A 46 -31.74 6.35 -8.15
CA PHE A 46 -33.16 6.62 -8.32
C PHE A 46 -33.74 5.82 -9.48
N ALA A 47 -34.81 5.08 -9.20
CA ALA A 47 -35.59 4.36 -10.20
C ALA A 47 -37.09 4.58 -9.96
N ILE A 48 -37.84 4.75 -11.04
CA ILE A 48 -39.30 4.66 -10.97
C ILE A 48 -39.68 3.20 -10.77
N ARG A 49 -40.30 2.90 -9.63
CA ARG A 49 -40.78 1.56 -9.29
C ARG A 49 -42.28 1.50 -9.42
N ALA A 50 -42.77 0.56 -10.23
CA ALA A 50 -44.18 0.21 -10.32
C ALA A 50 -44.40 -1.15 -9.65
N TRP A 51 -44.75 -1.13 -8.36
CA TRP A 51 -45.04 -2.34 -7.59
C TRP A 51 -46.43 -2.86 -7.97
N LEU A 52 -46.46 -3.83 -8.87
CA LEU A 52 -47.69 -4.42 -9.40
C LEU A 52 -48.52 -5.05 -8.27
N LYS A 53 -49.84 -4.82 -8.29
CA LYS A 53 -50.80 -5.36 -7.32
C LYS A 53 -51.61 -6.49 -7.97
N PRO A 54 -51.25 -7.78 -7.75
CA PRO A 54 -51.84 -8.90 -8.48
C PRO A 54 -53.37 -8.95 -8.39
N ASP A 55 -53.94 -8.64 -7.22
CA ASP A 55 -55.39 -8.66 -7.00
C ASP A 55 -56.13 -7.63 -7.87
N ARG A 56 -55.56 -6.41 -7.98
CA ARG A 56 -56.13 -5.33 -8.82
C ARG A 56 -55.95 -5.62 -10.29
N MET A 57 -54.80 -6.18 -10.66
CA MET A 57 -54.53 -6.63 -12.03
C MET A 57 -55.52 -7.70 -12.47
N ALA A 58 -55.81 -8.69 -11.62
CA ALA A 58 -56.81 -9.71 -11.90
C ALA A 58 -58.23 -9.12 -12.03
N ALA A 59 -58.62 -8.22 -11.13
CA ALA A 59 -59.93 -7.56 -11.16
C ALA A 59 -60.14 -6.71 -12.43
N LEU A 60 -59.09 -6.05 -12.90
CA LEU A 60 -59.11 -5.20 -14.11
C LEU A 60 -58.70 -5.96 -15.38
N ASN A 61 -58.46 -7.27 -15.25
CA ASN A 61 -58.02 -8.16 -16.33
C ASN A 61 -56.76 -7.66 -17.05
N VAL A 62 -55.80 -7.09 -16.32
CA VAL A 62 -54.53 -6.57 -16.86
C VAL A 62 -53.40 -7.56 -16.55
N SER A 63 -52.57 -7.88 -17.54
CA SER A 63 -51.40 -8.75 -17.34
C SER A 63 -50.09 -7.95 -17.16
N PRO A 64 -49.06 -8.49 -16.50
CA PRO A 64 -47.75 -7.83 -16.40
C PRO A 64 -47.11 -7.52 -17.76
N ALA A 65 -47.37 -8.37 -18.76
CA ALA A 65 -46.91 -8.14 -20.12
C ALA A 65 -47.55 -6.90 -20.76
N GLN A 66 -48.82 -6.62 -20.45
CA GLN A 66 -49.51 -5.41 -20.90
C GLN A 66 -48.94 -4.16 -20.24
N VAL A 67 -48.64 -4.21 -18.93
CA VAL A 67 -47.97 -3.10 -18.23
C VAL A 67 -46.61 -2.81 -18.86
N ARG A 68 -45.80 -3.84 -19.11
CA ARG A 68 -44.49 -3.69 -19.77
C ARG A 68 -44.61 -3.09 -21.17
N ALA A 69 -45.58 -3.56 -21.96
CA ALA A 69 -45.82 -3.03 -23.30
C ALA A 69 -46.24 -1.56 -23.27
N ALA A 70 -47.15 -1.19 -22.35
CA ALA A 70 -47.60 0.18 -22.18
C ALA A 70 -46.47 1.13 -21.76
N LEU A 71 -45.59 0.70 -20.85
CA LEU A 71 -44.40 1.48 -20.48
C LEU A 71 -43.45 1.66 -21.67
N ALA A 72 -43.17 0.60 -22.42
CA ALA A 72 -42.27 0.68 -23.57
C ALA A 72 -42.82 1.54 -24.73
N SER A 73 -44.13 1.53 -24.95
CA SER A 73 -44.77 2.29 -26.03
C SER A 73 -45.02 3.77 -25.70
N ASN A 74 -44.94 4.16 -24.43
CA ASN A 74 -45.27 5.52 -23.98
C ASN A 74 -44.14 6.22 -23.24
N ASN A 75 -42.99 5.56 -23.04
CA ASN A 75 -41.80 6.18 -22.49
C ASN A 75 -40.61 5.89 -23.43
N TYR A 76 -40.54 6.66 -24.52
CA TYR A 76 -39.48 6.54 -25.52
C TYR A 76 -39.12 7.92 -26.07
N LEU A 77 -37.89 8.07 -26.59
CA LEU A 77 -37.45 9.29 -27.24
C LEU A 77 -37.81 9.25 -28.74
N ALA A 78 -38.72 10.13 -29.16
CA ALA A 78 -39.13 10.23 -30.57
C ALA A 78 -38.20 11.15 -31.38
N ALA A 79 -37.61 10.62 -32.45
CA ALA A 79 -36.86 11.41 -33.43
C ALA A 79 -37.81 11.94 -34.53
N VAL A 80 -38.35 13.14 -34.34
CA VAL A 80 -39.35 13.74 -35.25
C VAL A 80 -38.72 14.41 -36.48
N GLY A 81 -37.41 14.61 -36.47
CA GLY A 81 -36.66 15.19 -37.58
C GLY A 81 -36.84 16.71 -37.69
N GLN A 82 -36.93 17.22 -38.89
CA GLN A 82 -36.98 18.66 -39.15
C GLN A 82 -37.90 18.95 -40.34
N THR A 83 -38.60 20.08 -40.28
CA THR A 83 -39.37 20.60 -41.41
C THR A 83 -38.63 21.77 -42.05
N ARG A 84 -38.67 21.86 -43.39
CA ARG A 84 -37.95 22.87 -44.16
C ARG A 84 -38.90 23.57 -45.12
N GLY A 85 -39.07 24.89 -44.94
CA GLY A 85 -39.62 25.81 -45.93
C GLY A 85 -38.53 26.42 -46.81
N GLN A 86 -38.89 27.35 -47.70
CA GLN A 86 -37.93 27.95 -48.65
C GLN A 86 -36.86 28.82 -47.98
N LEU A 87 -37.17 29.45 -46.84
CA LEU A 87 -36.27 30.37 -46.13
C LEU A 87 -36.02 29.99 -44.67
N VAL A 88 -36.69 28.96 -44.14
CA VAL A 88 -36.62 28.56 -42.73
C VAL A 88 -36.62 27.04 -42.62
N GLN A 89 -35.77 26.54 -41.72
CA GLN A 89 -35.76 25.15 -41.29
C GLN A 89 -35.97 25.11 -39.77
N ILE A 90 -36.88 24.23 -39.32
CA ILE A 90 -37.23 24.08 -37.92
C ILE A 90 -37.06 22.62 -37.53
N ASN A 91 -36.25 22.38 -36.50
CA ASN A 91 -36.16 21.05 -35.88
C ASN A 91 -37.43 20.79 -35.07
N LEU A 92 -38.05 19.64 -35.32
CA LEU A 92 -39.24 19.21 -34.60
C LEU A 92 -38.81 18.40 -33.39
N THR A 93 -39.42 18.67 -32.23
CA THR A 93 -39.23 17.90 -31.01
C THR A 93 -40.60 17.42 -30.52
N ALA A 94 -40.67 16.21 -29.98
CA ALA A 94 -41.85 15.70 -29.30
C ALA A 94 -41.44 15.19 -27.92
N SER A 95 -42.21 15.57 -26.90
CA SER A 95 -42.04 15.10 -25.52
C SER A 95 -42.83 13.81 -25.35
N THR A 96 -42.23 12.69 -25.75
CA THR A 96 -42.83 11.34 -25.71
C THR A 96 -42.33 10.49 -24.55
N ASP A 97 -41.35 10.98 -23.79
CA ASP A 97 -40.85 10.38 -22.57
C ASP A 97 -41.55 10.96 -21.34
N LEU A 98 -41.56 10.18 -20.26
CA LEU A 98 -42.19 10.55 -18.98
C LEU A 98 -41.11 10.99 -17.99
N HIS A 99 -41.31 12.12 -17.32
CA HIS A 99 -40.30 12.75 -16.46
C HIS A 99 -40.65 12.78 -14.98
N SER A 100 -41.90 12.49 -14.62
CA SER A 100 -42.37 12.58 -13.23
C SER A 100 -43.15 11.34 -12.79
N VAL A 101 -43.10 11.03 -11.50
CA VAL A 101 -43.89 9.93 -10.89
C VAL A 101 -45.38 10.07 -11.25
N GLU A 102 -45.90 11.29 -11.31
CA GLU A 102 -47.32 11.53 -11.59
C GLU A 102 -47.70 11.30 -13.06
N GLU A 103 -46.77 11.52 -13.99
CA GLU A 103 -46.94 11.11 -15.39
C GLU A 103 -46.97 9.59 -15.50
N PHE A 104 -46.07 8.89 -14.80
CA PHE A 104 -46.09 7.43 -14.74
C PHE A 104 -47.38 6.88 -14.11
N LYS A 105 -47.89 7.48 -13.02
CA LYS A 105 -49.17 7.07 -12.42
C LYS A 105 -50.34 7.16 -13.40
N LYS A 106 -50.38 8.26 -14.16
CA LYS A 106 -51.45 8.56 -15.12
C LYS A 106 -51.36 7.75 -16.42
N LEU A 107 -50.26 7.02 -16.65
CA LEU A 107 -50.05 6.23 -17.84
C LEU A 107 -51.18 5.23 -18.06
N VAL A 108 -51.79 5.23 -19.25
CA VAL A 108 -52.84 4.29 -19.60
C VAL A 108 -52.21 2.94 -19.96
N VAL A 109 -52.57 1.91 -19.20
CA VAL A 109 -52.10 0.53 -19.43
C VAL A 109 -53.05 -0.25 -20.31
N ARG A 110 -54.35 0.02 -20.20
CA ARG A 110 -55.38 -0.66 -20.97
C ARG A 110 -56.59 0.25 -21.18
N GLU A 111 -57.19 0.15 -22.36
CA GLU A 111 -58.49 0.73 -22.66
C GLU A 111 -59.44 -0.38 -23.11
N ARG A 112 -60.67 -0.40 -22.57
CA ARG A 112 -61.74 -1.29 -23.04
C ARG A 112 -63.10 -0.61 -22.88
N ASN A 113 -63.87 -0.53 -23.96
CA ASN A 113 -65.23 0.05 -23.97
C ASN A 113 -65.28 1.47 -23.37
N GLY A 114 -64.25 2.30 -23.60
CA GLY A 114 -64.14 3.66 -23.05
C GLY A 114 -63.70 3.74 -21.57
N ALA A 115 -63.53 2.61 -20.88
CA ALA A 115 -62.92 2.58 -19.56
C ALA A 115 -61.39 2.53 -19.69
N LEU A 116 -60.72 3.51 -19.09
CA LEU A 116 -59.26 3.61 -19.03
C LEU A 116 -58.77 3.02 -17.71
N VAL A 117 -57.81 2.11 -17.80
CA VAL A 117 -57.07 1.58 -16.65
C VAL A 117 -55.69 2.22 -16.66
N ARG A 118 -55.37 2.97 -15.61
CA ARG A 118 -54.08 3.65 -15.43
C ARG A 118 -53.10 2.76 -14.66
N LEU A 119 -51.82 3.11 -14.70
CA LEU A 119 -50.79 2.38 -13.97
C LEU A 119 -51.03 2.42 -12.45
N GLU A 120 -51.48 3.55 -11.91
CA GLU A 120 -51.84 3.69 -10.48
C GLU A 120 -52.99 2.78 -10.02
N ASP A 121 -53.87 2.37 -10.94
CA ASP A 121 -54.98 1.46 -10.63
C ASP A 121 -54.46 0.04 -10.36
N VAL A 122 -53.38 -0.36 -11.04
CA VAL A 122 -52.85 -1.73 -11.02
C VAL A 122 -51.49 -1.87 -10.33
N ALA A 123 -50.84 -0.77 -9.99
CA ALA A 123 -49.51 -0.75 -9.38
C ALA A 123 -49.35 0.45 -8.44
N GLU A 124 -48.45 0.32 -7.47
CA GLU A 124 -47.97 1.44 -6.68
C GLU A 124 -46.71 2.03 -7.31
N VAL A 125 -46.84 3.26 -7.81
CA VAL A 125 -45.76 3.96 -8.53
C VAL A 125 -45.09 4.95 -7.59
N VAL A 126 -43.82 4.68 -7.29
CA VAL A 126 -43.00 5.50 -6.39
C VAL A 126 -41.62 5.75 -7.00
N LEU A 127 -40.99 6.85 -6.61
CA LEU A 127 -39.57 7.08 -6.86
C LEU A 127 -38.78 6.33 -5.76
N GLY A 128 -38.19 5.19 -6.13
CA GLY A 128 -37.47 4.30 -5.22
C GLY A 128 -36.02 4.12 -5.60
N ALA A 129 -35.39 3.08 -5.04
CA ALA A 129 -34.05 2.62 -5.39
C ALA A 129 -34.11 1.58 -6.50
N ASP A 130 -33.12 1.51 -7.37
CA ASP A 130 -32.91 0.48 -8.41
C ASP A 130 -32.55 -0.92 -7.87
N ASN A 131 -32.07 -0.99 -6.63
CA ASN A 131 -31.80 -2.23 -5.90
C ASN A 131 -32.09 -2.06 -4.40
N TYR A 132 -32.60 -3.12 -3.77
CA TYR A 132 -32.89 -3.19 -2.33
C TYR A 132 -32.16 -4.36 -1.64
N ASP A 133 -31.28 -5.07 -2.35
CA ASP A 133 -30.65 -6.31 -1.88
C ASP A 133 -29.32 -6.08 -1.13
N GLN A 134 -29.07 -4.84 -0.68
CA GLN A 134 -27.87 -4.46 0.04
C GLN A 134 -28.16 -3.45 1.16
N ASP A 135 -27.45 -3.56 2.28
CA ASP A 135 -27.43 -2.58 3.36
C ASP A 135 -25.98 -2.33 3.76
N VAL A 136 -25.63 -1.05 3.83
CA VAL A 136 -24.24 -0.62 3.99
C VAL A 136 -24.15 0.34 5.14
N ARG A 137 -23.23 0.05 6.07
CA ARG A 137 -23.10 0.76 7.34
C ARG A 137 -21.66 1.11 7.65
N MET A 138 -21.50 2.27 8.29
CA MET A 138 -20.26 2.74 8.88
C MET A 138 -20.51 3.00 10.37
N SER A 139 -19.74 2.34 11.22
CA SER A 139 -19.83 2.47 12.69
C SER A 139 -21.26 2.36 13.24
N GLY A 140 -22.09 1.53 12.60
CA GLY A 140 -23.49 1.30 12.97
C GLY A 140 -24.51 2.19 12.25
N GLU A 141 -24.07 3.29 11.64
CA GLU A 141 -24.91 4.23 10.88
C GLU A 141 -25.00 3.84 9.40
N LYS A 142 -26.13 4.10 8.75
CA LYS A 142 -26.27 3.88 7.30
C LYS A 142 -25.35 4.83 6.54
N ALA A 143 -24.61 4.28 5.57
CA ALA A 143 -23.62 5.03 4.82
C ALA A 143 -23.60 4.60 3.35
N VAL A 144 -23.24 5.54 2.47
CA VAL A 144 -22.88 5.25 1.08
C VAL A 144 -21.37 5.39 0.96
N PHE A 145 -20.69 4.37 0.42
CA PHE A 145 -19.25 4.41 0.24
C PHE A 145 -18.88 4.85 -1.17
N MET A 146 -17.72 5.48 -1.30
CA MET A 146 -17.06 5.65 -2.57
C MET A 146 -15.62 5.13 -2.46
N GLY A 147 -15.30 4.11 -3.25
CA GLY A 147 -13.92 3.69 -3.45
C GLY A 147 -13.24 4.56 -4.49
N VAL A 148 -11.97 4.87 -4.29
CA VAL A 148 -11.13 5.56 -5.28
C VAL A 148 -9.98 4.63 -5.68
N TRP A 149 -9.86 4.34 -6.97
CA TRP A 149 -8.76 3.53 -7.52
C TRP A 149 -7.78 4.42 -8.24
N VAL A 150 -6.50 4.18 -7.97
CA VAL A 150 -5.39 4.89 -8.63
C VAL A 150 -5.01 4.15 -9.90
N LEU A 151 -4.61 4.88 -10.94
CA LEU A 151 -4.08 4.30 -12.17
C LEU A 151 -2.79 3.49 -11.87
N PRO A 152 -2.57 2.31 -12.50
CA PRO A 152 -1.42 1.45 -12.20
C PRO A 152 -0.03 2.11 -12.35
N ASN A 153 0.10 3.15 -13.18
CA ASN A 153 1.35 3.86 -13.43
C ASN A 153 1.46 5.21 -12.70
N SER A 154 0.49 5.54 -11.84
CA SER A 154 0.46 6.77 -11.08
C SER A 154 1.02 6.57 -9.66
N ASN A 155 1.61 7.62 -9.10
CA ASN A 155 2.08 7.58 -7.72
C ASN A 155 0.88 7.65 -6.75
N ALA A 156 0.66 6.58 -5.98
CA ALA A 156 -0.47 6.51 -5.05
C ALA A 156 -0.47 7.64 -4.01
N LEU A 157 0.70 8.01 -3.45
CA LEU A 157 0.82 9.09 -2.48
C LEU A 157 0.39 10.44 -3.08
N ASP A 158 0.83 10.74 -4.31
CA ASP A 158 0.48 11.99 -4.98
C ASP A 158 -1.02 12.07 -5.31
N VAL A 159 -1.56 11.01 -5.91
CA VAL A 159 -2.98 10.96 -6.30
C VAL A 159 -3.88 11.07 -5.09
N ILE A 160 -3.60 10.30 -4.04
CA ILE A 160 -4.41 10.32 -2.82
C ILE A 160 -4.28 11.65 -2.07
N ARG A 161 -3.12 12.30 -2.10
CA ARG A 161 -2.98 13.66 -1.58
C ARG A 161 -3.90 14.64 -2.33
N LYS A 162 -3.94 14.59 -3.67
CA LYS A 162 -4.85 15.42 -4.48
C LYS A 162 -6.33 15.10 -4.17
N VAL A 163 -6.68 13.83 -4.04
CA VAL A 163 -8.03 13.39 -3.64
C VAL A 163 -8.39 13.92 -2.24
N ARG A 164 -7.46 13.90 -1.29
CA ARG A 164 -7.65 14.44 0.06
C ARG A 164 -7.88 15.94 0.05
N GLU A 165 -7.17 16.67 -0.81
CA GLU A 165 -7.39 18.11 -1.03
C GLU A 165 -8.76 18.38 -1.64
N GLU A 166 -9.16 17.64 -2.67
CA GLU A 166 -10.48 17.74 -3.29
C GLU A 166 -11.60 17.40 -2.29
N MET A 167 -11.39 16.40 -1.44
CA MET A 167 -12.33 16.01 -0.39
C MET A 167 -12.55 17.10 0.64
N LYS A 168 -11.57 17.96 0.93
CA LYS A 168 -11.78 19.12 1.81
C LYS A 168 -12.76 20.12 1.19
N ILE A 169 -12.70 20.30 -0.13
CA ILE A 169 -13.62 21.19 -0.86
C ILE A 169 -15.01 20.55 -0.89
N VAL A 170 -15.09 19.26 -1.24
CA VAL A 170 -16.35 18.51 -1.23
C VAL A 170 -17.02 18.59 0.14
N GLN A 171 -16.29 18.36 1.24
CA GLN A 171 -16.79 18.45 2.61
C GLN A 171 -17.38 19.83 2.94
N ALA A 172 -16.77 20.91 2.45
CA ALA A 172 -17.26 22.27 2.69
C ALA A 172 -18.55 22.59 1.92
N GLU A 173 -18.78 21.92 0.79
CA GLU A 173 -19.94 22.11 -0.07
C GLU A 173 -21.06 21.08 0.17
N LEU A 174 -20.86 20.12 1.08
CA LEU A 174 -21.90 19.15 1.39
C LEU A 174 -23.17 19.84 1.93
N PRO A 175 -24.37 19.37 1.52
CA PRO A 175 -25.62 19.87 2.07
C PRO A 175 -25.68 19.71 3.59
N SER A 176 -26.43 20.59 4.25
CA SER A 176 -26.69 20.48 5.69
C SER A 176 -27.20 19.09 6.04
N GLY A 177 -26.64 18.45 7.06
CA GLY A 177 -27.04 17.12 7.50
C GLY A 177 -26.35 15.95 6.79
N MET A 178 -25.50 16.20 5.77
CA MET A 178 -24.60 15.21 5.19
C MET A 178 -23.18 15.36 5.77
N LYS A 179 -22.51 14.24 6.03
CA LYS A 179 -21.12 14.19 6.49
C LYS A 179 -20.33 13.29 5.55
N GLY A 180 -19.14 13.74 5.15
CA GLY A 180 -18.19 12.95 4.38
C GLY A 180 -16.93 12.69 5.19
N SER A 181 -16.48 11.45 5.27
CA SER A 181 -15.25 11.05 5.96
C SER A 181 -14.32 10.25 5.04
N ILE A 182 -13.02 10.28 5.38
CA ILE A 182 -12.03 9.38 4.78
C ILE A 182 -11.90 8.20 5.74
N ASP A 183 -12.43 7.05 5.34
CA ASP A 183 -12.54 5.88 6.21
C ASP A 183 -11.37 4.92 6.06
N PHE A 184 -10.76 4.90 4.87
CA PHE A 184 -9.57 4.13 4.60
C PHE A 184 -8.66 4.92 3.69
N ASP A 185 -7.38 4.91 4.01
CA ASP A 185 -6.34 5.51 3.20
C ASP A 185 -5.11 4.61 3.23
N SER A 186 -4.86 3.89 2.14
CA SER A 186 -3.71 2.98 2.03
C SER A 186 -2.38 3.72 2.06
N THR A 187 -2.37 5.04 1.79
CA THR A 187 -1.13 5.82 1.74
C THR A 187 -0.53 6.09 3.10
N ARG A 188 -1.33 6.07 4.18
CA ARG A 188 -0.79 6.25 5.54
C ARG A 188 0.24 5.20 5.90
N TYR A 189 -0.07 3.93 5.64
CA TYR A 189 0.88 2.84 5.85
C TYR A 189 2.15 2.99 4.99
N ILE A 190 2.00 3.46 3.74
CA ILE A 190 3.16 3.70 2.86
C ILE A 190 4.02 4.87 3.39
N GLU A 191 3.39 5.96 3.84
CA GLU A 191 4.08 7.11 4.46
C GLU A 191 4.83 6.68 5.74
N ASP A 192 4.15 5.97 6.64
CA ASP A 192 4.74 5.46 7.88
C ASP A 192 5.94 4.53 7.59
N ALA A 193 5.81 3.61 6.62
CA ALA A 193 6.90 2.72 6.24
C ALA A 193 8.09 3.47 5.61
N ILE A 194 7.84 4.51 4.80
CA ILE A 194 8.89 5.35 4.24
C ILE A 194 9.62 6.12 5.35
N ASP A 195 8.88 6.67 6.31
CA ASP A 195 9.46 7.44 7.42
C ASP A 195 10.26 6.54 8.38
N GLU A 196 9.79 5.31 8.63
CA GLU A 196 10.54 4.29 9.37
C GLU A 196 11.87 3.94 8.66
N VAL A 197 11.83 3.73 7.34
CA VAL A 197 13.05 3.47 6.55
C VAL A 197 14.01 4.66 6.62
N LYS A 198 13.52 5.90 6.55
CA LYS A 198 14.36 7.10 6.72
C LYS A 198 15.01 7.14 8.10
N SER A 199 14.24 6.88 9.17
CA SER A 199 14.78 6.85 10.54
C SER A 199 15.85 5.76 10.67
N THR A 200 15.53 4.54 10.23
CA THR A 200 16.44 3.39 10.23
C THR A 200 17.72 3.69 9.47
N LEU A 201 17.64 4.36 8.31
CA LEU A 201 18.81 4.73 7.53
C LEU A 201 19.70 5.74 8.28
N ILE A 202 19.12 6.75 8.90
CA ILE A 202 19.85 7.74 9.71
C ILE A 202 20.51 7.07 10.92
N GLU A 203 19.77 6.23 11.63
CA GLU A 203 20.28 5.46 12.78
C GLU A 203 21.42 4.52 12.38
N THR A 204 21.27 3.82 11.25
CA THR A 204 22.30 2.93 10.71
C THR A 204 23.57 3.71 10.38
N ILE A 205 23.45 4.84 9.67
CA ILE A 205 24.61 5.70 9.36
C ILE A 205 25.27 6.21 10.66
N PHE A 206 24.47 6.60 11.66
CA PHE A 206 24.99 7.06 12.94
C PHE A 206 25.76 5.96 13.68
N ILE A 207 25.20 4.74 13.75
CA ILE A 207 25.87 3.57 14.34
C ILE A 207 27.18 3.27 13.61
N VAL A 208 27.15 3.25 12.27
CA VAL A 208 28.33 3.03 11.44
C VAL A 208 29.41 4.07 11.74
N VAL A 209 29.05 5.36 11.80
CA VAL A 209 29.96 6.47 12.16
C VAL A 209 30.59 6.24 13.53
N ILE A 210 29.81 5.85 14.54
CA ILE A 210 30.32 5.55 15.89
C ILE A 210 31.30 4.38 15.84
N VAL A 211 30.93 3.27 15.19
CA VAL A 211 31.76 2.07 15.12
C VAL A 211 33.08 2.39 14.42
N ILE A 212 33.05 3.03 13.25
CA ILE A 212 34.26 3.43 12.52
C ILE A 212 35.12 4.37 13.38
N PHE A 213 34.51 5.32 14.10
CA PHE A 213 35.24 6.20 15.00
C PHE A 213 35.92 5.43 16.15
N LEU A 214 35.25 4.42 16.71
CA LEU A 214 35.80 3.56 17.76
C LEU A 214 37.00 2.73 17.26
N PHE A 215 37.00 2.29 16.01
CA PHE A 215 38.10 1.51 15.43
C PHE A 215 39.27 2.37 14.91
N LEU A 216 38.98 3.48 14.23
CA LEU A 216 40.02 4.33 13.61
C LEU A 216 40.53 5.45 14.53
N GLY A 217 39.78 5.83 15.57
CA GLY A 217 40.17 6.84 16.55
C GLY A 217 40.31 8.27 16.00
N SER A 218 39.90 8.50 14.75
CA SER A 218 40.05 9.75 13.99
C SER A 218 38.75 10.15 13.32
N LEU A 219 38.21 11.33 13.67
CA LEU A 219 37.01 11.88 13.03
C LEU A 219 37.19 12.13 11.52
N ARG A 220 38.42 12.33 11.05
CA ARG A 220 38.69 12.62 9.63
C ARG A 220 38.53 11.38 8.76
N SER A 221 38.91 10.23 9.30
CA SER A 221 38.83 8.94 8.61
C SER A 221 37.37 8.50 8.46
N VAL A 222 36.51 8.90 9.40
CA VAL A 222 35.05 8.66 9.37
C VAL A 222 34.32 9.45 8.28
N VAL A 223 34.86 10.60 7.86
CA VAL A 223 34.23 11.43 6.81
C VAL A 223 34.18 10.69 5.46
N VAL A 224 35.16 9.82 5.18
CA VAL A 224 35.23 9.12 3.90
C VAL A 224 34.02 8.17 3.72
N PRO A 225 33.73 7.22 4.64
CA PRO A 225 32.51 6.41 4.53
C PRO A 225 31.23 7.25 4.63
N LEU A 226 31.21 8.30 5.45
CA LEU A 226 30.04 9.19 5.59
C LEU A 226 29.61 9.84 4.27
N VAL A 227 30.56 10.13 3.37
CA VAL A 227 30.27 10.66 2.03
C VAL A 227 30.12 9.55 1.00
N ALA A 228 30.87 8.45 1.11
CA ALA A 228 30.76 7.33 0.18
C ALA A 228 29.36 6.69 0.20
N ILE A 229 28.75 6.51 1.39
CA ILE A 229 27.44 5.85 1.53
C ILE A 229 26.35 6.61 0.75
N PRO A 230 26.08 7.92 1.00
CA PRO A 230 25.03 8.62 0.26
C PRO A 230 25.29 8.68 -1.26
N VAL A 231 26.56 8.83 -1.67
CA VAL A 231 26.92 8.86 -3.09
C VAL A 231 26.59 7.53 -3.77
N SER A 232 26.92 6.41 -3.12
CA SER A 232 26.60 5.08 -3.65
C SER A 232 25.10 4.82 -3.69
N LEU A 233 24.35 5.24 -2.66
CA LEU A 233 22.89 5.11 -2.65
C LEU A 233 22.21 5.97 -3.73
N VAL A 234 22.68 7.19 -3.95
CA VAL A 234 22.18 8.04 -5.06
C VAL A 234 22.47 7.38 -6.41
N GLY A 235 23.64 6.78 -6.59
CA GLY A 235 23.95 6.01 -7.80
C GLY A 235 23.07 4.76 -7.96
N ALA A 236 22.72 4.09 -6.85
CA ALA A 236 21.79 2.96 -6.88
C ALA A 236 20.39 3.41 -7.33
N VAL A 237 19.88 4.51 -6.78
CA VAL A 237 18.59 5.11 -7.19
C VAL A 237 18.63 5.55 -8.65
N PHE A 238 19.76 6.08 -9.12
CA PHE A 238 19.94 6.39 -10.54
C PHE A 238 19.81 5.13 -11.42
N LEU A 239 20.44 4.02 -11.04
CA LEU A 239 20.29 2.75 -11.76
C LEU A 239 18.86 2.22 -11.72
N MET A 240 18.17 2.33 -10.58
CA MET A 240 16.75 1.98 -10.48
C MET A 240 15.91 2.77 -11.49
N GLN A 241 16.16 4.07 -11.62
CA GLN A 241 15.47 4.93 -12.57
C GLN A 241 15.74 4.51 -14.02
N VAL A 242 16.98 4.13 -14.35
CA VAL A 242 17.35 3.62 -15.68
C VAL A 242 16.64 2.31 -16.01
N PHE A 243 16.44 1.43 -15.03
CA PHE A 243 15.71 0.18 -15.20
C PHE A 243 14.17 0.32 -15.12
N GLY A 244 13.67 1.53 -14.83
CA GLY A 244 12.24 1.79 -14.68
C GLY A 244 11.63 1.20 -13.41
N PHE A 245 12.45 0.94 -12.38
CA PHE A 245 11.97 0.46 -11.08
C PHE A 245 11.40 1.60 -10.24
N THR A 246 10.52 1.23 -9.32
CA THR A 246 9.86 2.18 -8.42
C THR A 246 10.47 2.14 -7.02
N LEU A 247 10.28 3.21 -6.26
CA LEU A 247 10.51 3.17 -4.82
C LEU A 247 9.30 2.51 -4.15
N ASN A 248 9.51 1.30 -3.63
CA ASN A 248 8.54 0.51 -2.89
C ASN A 248 9.24 -0.16 -1.70
N LEU A 249 8.48 -0.90 -0.89
CA LEU A 249 9.01 -1.52 0.33
C LEU A 249 10.21 -2.44 0.06
N LEU A 250 10.20 -3.20 -1.04
CA LEU A 250 11.28 -4.13 -1.37
C LEU A 250 12.54 -3.40 -1.83
N THR A 251 12.40 -2.36 -2.66
CA THR A 251 13.56 -1.56 -3.09
C THR A 251 14.11 -0.70 -1.97
N LEU A 252 13.27 -0.22 -1.04
CA LEU A 252 13.69 0.45 0.19
C LEU A 252 14.47 -0.50 1.11
N LEU A 253 13.99 -1.74 1.30
CA LEU A 253 14.73 -2.76 2.04
C LEU A 253 16.09 -3.06 1.39
N ALA A 254 16.14 -3.15 0.06
CA ALA A 254 17.41 -3.31 -0.67
C ALA A 254 18.38 -2.14 -0.41
N ILE A 255 17.88 -0.90 -0.37
CA ILE A 255 18.69 0.29 -0.05
C ILE A 255 19.24 0.22 1.38
N VAL A 256 18.42 -0.16 2.36
CA VAL A 256 18.86 -0.29 3.76
C VAL A 256 19.93 -1.38 3.89
N LEU A 257 19.73 -2.55 3.29
CA LEU A 257 20.72 -3.63 3.30
C LEU A 257 22.00 -3.25 2.54
N ALA A 258 21.87 -2.49 1.45
CA ALA A 258 23.01 -2.02 0.68
C ALA A 258 23.94 -1.13 1.50
N VAL A 259 23.44 -0.40 2.51
CA VAL A 259 24.29 0.41 3.39
C VAL A 259 25.40 -0.44 4.01
N GLY A 260 25.08 -1.59 4.57
CA GLY A 260 26.08 -2.47 5.20
C GLY A 260 27.16 -2.92 4.21
N LEU A 261 26.76 -3.25 2.98
CA LEU A 261 27.68 -3.68 1.92
C LEU A 261 28.56 -2.52 1.41
N VAL A 262 27.96 -1.34 1.23
CA VAL A 262 28.65 -0.14 0.73
C VAL A 262 29.65 0.38 1.76
N VAL A 263 29.28 0.30 3.04
CA VAL A 263 30.13 0.72 4.15
C VAL A 263 31.43 -0.10 4.18
N ASP A 264 31.34 -1.41 3.97
CA ASP A 264 32.49 -2.31 4.02
C ASP A 264 33.56 -1.91 2.98
N ASP A 265 33.17 -1.67 1.73
CA ASP A 265 34.09 -1.23 0.67
C ASP A 265 34.83 0.06 1.05
N ALA A 266 34.11 1.04 1.61
CA ALA A 266 34.70 2.30 2.01
C ALA A 266 35.63 2.14 3.23
N ILE A 267 35.26 1.29 4.20
CA ILE A 267 36.08 1.00 5.38
C ILE A 267 37.38 0.33 4.97
N VAL A 268 37.32 -0.73 4.15
CA VAL A 268 38.49 -1.50 3.72
C VAL A 268 39.52 -0.59 3.03
N VAL A 269 39.05 0.35 2.21
CA VAL A 269 39.94 1.34 1.56
C VAL A 269 40.58 2.28 2.57
N VAL A 270 39.80 2.87 3.47
CA VAL A 270 40.31 3.82 4.47
C VAL A 270 41.29 3.13 5.43
N GLU A 271 40.96 1.93 5.89
CA GLU A 271 41.83 1.13 6.75
C GLU A 271 43.14 0.78 6.06
N ASN A 272 43.10 0.37 4.79
CA ASN A 272 44.33 0.05 4.06
C ASN A 272 45.18 1.30 3.77
N VAL A 273 44.56 2.48 3.62
CA VAL A 273 45.31 3.76 3.53
C VAL A 273 45.99 4.05 4.87
N GLU A 274 45.27 3.94 6.00
CA GLU A 274 45.84 4.12 7.35
C GLU A 274 46.99 3.14 7.62
N ARG A 275 46.84 1.87 7.23
CA ARG A 275 47.91 0.87 7.29
C ARG A 275 49.15 1.33 6.52
N ASN A 276 48.98 1.73 5.25
CA ASN A 276 50.08 2.21 4.42
C ASN A 276 50.73 3.50 4.95
N MET A 277 49.97 4.39 5.60
CA MET A 277 50.52 5.57 6.28
C MET A 277 51.28 5.20 7.55
N SER A 278 50.82 4.19 8.30
CA SER A 278 51.54 3.69 9.49
C SER A 278 52.90 3.06 9.14
N GLU A 279 53.05 2.58 7.91
CA GLU A 279 54.31 2.10 7.32
C GLU A 279 55.23 3.26 6.84
N GLY A 280 54.82 4.52 7.02
CA GLY A 280 55.64 5.71 6.78
C GLY A 280 55.41 6.42 5.45
N LYS A 281 54.45 5.98 4.62
CA LYS A 281 54.10 6.64 3.35
C LYS A 281 53.34 7.95 3.60
N ASN A 282 53.53 8.94 2.75
CA ASN A 282 52.70 10.16 2.81
C ASN A 282 51.25 9.85 2.37
N PRO A 283 50.24 10.68 2.70
CA PRO A 283 48.83 10.35 2.46
C PRO A 283 48.48 10.07 1.00
N VAL A 284 49.16 10.73 0.05
CA VAL A 284 48.94 10.55 -1.39
C VAL A 284 49.52 9.22 -1.86
N GLU A 285 50.76 8.92 -1.48
CA GLU A 285 51.43 7.66 -1.79
C GLU A 285 50.73 6.47 -1.12
N ALA A 286 50.31 6.63 0.13
CA ALA A 286 49.56 5.63 0.87
C ALA A 286 48.23 5.32 0.19
N SER A 287 47.50 6.35 -0.27
CA SER A 287 46.22 6.16 -0.97
C SER A 287 46.38 5.50 -2.33
N LEU A 288 47.43 5.86 -3.09
CA LEU A 288 47.73 5.21 -4.37
C LEU A 288 48.17 3.75 -4.20
N ALA A 289 48.99 3.46 -3.18
CA ALA A 289 49.39 2.11 -2.84
C ALA A 289 48.17 1.27 -2.42
N ALA A 290 47.36 1.80 -1.51
CA ALA A 290 46.17 1.12 -1.02
C ALA A 290 45.17 0.83 -2.15
N ALA A 291 44.94 1.79 -3.05
CA ALA A 291 44.09 1.57 -4.23
C ALA A 291 44.63 0.43 -5.10
N ARG A 292 45.93 0.43 -5.42
CA ARG A 292 46.55 -0.63 -6.25
C ARG A 292 46.46 -2.02 -5.63
N GLU A 293 46.61 -2.11 -4.31
CA GLU A 293 46.46 -3.37 -3.58
C GLU A 293 45.01 -3.88 -3.58
N LEU A 294 44.04 -2.97 -3.50
CA LEU A 294 42.62 -3.30 -3.32
C LEU A 294 41.82 -3.41 -4.62
N VAL A 295 42.34 -2.95 -5.78
CA VAL A 295 41.65 -3.07 -7.08
C VAL A 295 41.19 -4.50 -7.35
N GLY A 296 42.08 -5.49 -7.21
CA GLY A 296 41.75 -6.89 -7.46
C GLY A 296 40.67 -7.43 -6.50
N PRO A 297 40.88 -7.34 -5.18
CA PRO A 297 39.89 -7.74 -4.18
C PRO A 297 38.53 -7.08 -4.34
N ILE A 298 38.46 -5.75 -4.50
CA ILE A 298 37.19 -5.01 -4.62
C ILE A 298 36.43 -5.45 -5.87
N ILE A 299 37.09 -5.52 -7.03
CA ILE A 299 36.43 -5.98 -8.27
C ILE A 299 35.91 -7.42 -8.11
N ALA A 300 36.71 -8.30 -7.50
CA ALA A 300 36.30 -9.69 -7.28
C ALA A 300 35.09 -9.80 -6.34
N MET A 301 35.07 -9.05 -5.25
CA MET A 301 33.94 -9.00 -4.31
C MET A 301 32.69 -8.45 -4.99
N THR A 302 32.80 -7.32 -5.71
CA THR A 302 31.69 -6.72 -6.45
C THR A 302 31.08 -7.69 -7.47
N ILE A 303 31.91 -8.36 -8.29
CA ILE A 303 31.44 -9.33 -9.29
C ILE A 303 30.80 -10.54 -8.62
N THR A 304 31.36 -11.02 -7.51
CA THR A 304 30.83 -12.18 -6.80
C THR A 304 29.46 -11.88 -6.19
N LEU A 305 29.28 -10.72 -5.55
CA LEU A 305 27.97 -10.31 -5.06
C LEU A 305 26.97 -10.14 -6.21
N ALA A 306 27.37 -9.49 -7.31
CA ALA A 306 26.52 -9.38 -8.49
C ALA A 306 26.11 -10.76 -9.04
N ALA A 307 27.03 -11.72 -9.09
CA ALA A 307 26.77 -13.09 -9.53
C ALA A 307 25.85 -13.88 -8.58
N VAL A 308 25.90 -13.61 -7.28
CA VAL A 308 25.01 -14.22 -6.27
C VAL A 308 23.58 -13.67 -6.41
N TYR A 309 23.40 -12.37 -6.68
CA TYR A 309 22.07 -11.76 -6.80
C TYR A 309 21.45 -11.87 -8.19
N ALA A 310 22.26 -12.01 -9.26
CA ALA A 310 21.76 -12.09 -10.63
C ALA A 310 20.71 -13.21 -10.83
N PRO A 311 20.87 -14.45 -10.34
CA PRO A 311 19.88 -15.51 -10.48
C PRO A 311 18.50 -15.14 -9.90
N ILE A 312 18.46 -14.40 -8.80
CA ILE A 312 17.21 -13.93 -8.18
C ILE A 312 16.48 -12.97 -9.12
N GLY A 313 17.22 -12.10 -9.81
CA GLY A 313 16.67 -11.18 -10.81
C GLY A 313 16.07 -11.85 -12.04
N PHE A 314 16.50 -13.08 -12.36
CA PHE A 314 16.00 -13.87 -13.49
C PHE A 314 14.91 -14.87 -13.11
N GLN A 315 14.52 -14.93 -11.84
CA GLN A 315 13.44 -15.80 -11.41
C GLN A 315 12.11 -15.37 -12.04
N GLY A 316 11.31 -16.35 -12.49
CA GLY A 316 9.98 -16.12 -13.06
C GLY A 316 8.86 -16.10 -12.02
N GLY A 317 7.64 -15.82 -12.48
CA GLY A 317 6.43 -15.84 -11.66
C GLY A 317 6.29 -14.63 -10.73
N LEU A 318 5.31 -14.70 -9.82
CA LEU A 318 5.01 -13.61 -8.88
C LEU A 318 6.20 -13.29 -7.98
N THR A 319 6.81 -14.31 -7.37
CA THR A 319 8.00 -14.16 -6.52
C THR A 319 9.15 -13.49 -7.28
N GLY A 320 9.42 -13.93 -8.51
CA GLY A 320 10.44 -13.32 -9.36
C GLY A 320 10.16 -11.85 -9.65
N SER A 321 8.91 -11.49 -9.95
CA SER A 321 8.53 -10.09 -10.21
C SER A 321 8.78 -9.17 -9.01
N LEU A 322 8.54 -9.66 -7.79
CA LEU A 322 8.75 -8.93 -6.53
C LEU A 322 10.25 -8.79 -6.20
N PHE A 323 11.00 -9.88 -6.27
CA PHE A 323 12.41 -9.89 -5.88
C PHE A 323 13.37 -9.38 -6.96
N ARG A 324 12.92 -9.25 -8.21
CA ARG A 324 13.72 -8.67 -9.30
C ARG A 324 14.15 -7.24 -8.98
N GLU A 325 13.23 -6.39 -8.55
CA GLU A 325 13.56 -5.00 -8.21
C GLU A 325 14.52 -4.93 -7.02
N PHE A 326 14.31 -5.78 -6.01
CA PHE A 326 15.22 -5.93 -4.87
C PHE A 326 16.64 -6.32 -5.31
N ALA A 327 16.77 -7.41 -6.10
CA ALA A 327 18.06 -7.98 -6.48
C ALA A 327 18.89 -7.03 -7.35
N PHE A 328 18.28 -6.40 -8.35
CA PHE A 328 18.98 -5.46 -9.21
C PHE A 328 19.31 -4.13 -8.52
N THR A 329 18.47 -3.68 -7.58
CA THR A 329 18.77 -2.51 -6.75
C THR A 329 20.00 -2.76 -5.88
N LEU A 330 20.04 -3.92 -5.21
CA LEU A 330 21.16 -4.31 -4.36
C LEU A 330 22.46 -4.51 -5.15
N ALA A 331 22.38 -5.25 -6.27
CA ALA A 331 23.53 -5.46 -7.15
C ALA A 331 24.04 -4.13 -7.75
N GLY A 332 23.12 -3.24 -8.15
CA GLY A 332 23.44 -1.90 -8.61
C GLY A 332 24.16 -1.07 -7.55
N ALA A 333 23.67 -1.09 -6.30
CA ALA A 333 24.30 -0.39 -5.19
C ALA A 333 25.74 -0.86 -4.92
N VAL A 334 25.98 -2.18 -4.95
CA VAL A 334 27.31 -2.77 -4.77
C VAL A 334 28.24 -2.42 -5.94
N LEU A 335 27.73 -2.41 -7.18
CA LEU A 335 28.51 -1.99 -8.35
C LEU A 335 28.95 -0.53 -8.26
N ILE A 336 28.03 0.36 -7.89
CA ILE A 336 28.37 1.78 -7.68
C ILE A 336 29.33 1.92 -6.50
N SER A 337 29.12 1.18 -5.41
CA SER A 337 30.02 1.16 -4.26
C SER A 337 31.45 0.83 -4.65
N GLY A 338 31.66 -0.25 -5.43
CA GLY A 338 32.99 -0.62 -5.91
C GLY A 338 33.66 0.49 -6.73
N ILE A 339 32.89 1.20 -7.57
CA ILE A 339 33.39 2.38 -8.31
C ILE A 339 33.78 3.49 -7.34
N VAL A 340 32.93 3.83 -6.38
CA VAL A 340 33.17 4.87 -5.37
C VAL A 340 34.38 4.52 -4.51
N ALA A 341 34.53 3.26 -4.11
CA ALA A 341 35.63 2.75 -3.30
C ALA A 341 36.97 2.79 -4.03
N LEU A 342 37.01 2.61 -5.35
CA LEU A 342 38.23 2.69 -6.15
C LEU A 342 38.57 4.10 -6.64
N THR A 343 37.62 5.04 -6.57
CA THR A 343 37.79 6.40 -7.12
C THR A 343 37.72 7.48 -6.04
N LEU A 344 36.57 7.65 -5.42
CA LEU A 344 36.29 8.70 -4.45
C LEU A 344 36.99 8.43 -3.12
N SER A 345 36.92 7.21 -2.59
CA SER A 345 37.48 6.87 -1.27
C SER A 345 39.00 7.09 -1.17
N PRO A 346 39.84 6.68 -2.16
CA PRO A 346 41.28 6.94 -2.12
C PRO A 346 41.59 8.43 -2.32
N MET A 347 40.82 9.12 -3.18
CA MET A 347 40.99 10.56 -3.40
C MET A 347 40.72 11.35 -2.12
N MET A 348 39.60 11.08 -1.46
CA MET A 348 39.26 11.72 -0.19
C MET A 348 40.27 11.38 0.90
N SER A 349 40.68 10.11 1.01
CA SER A 349 41.68 9.66 1.97
C SER A 349 43.01 10.42 1.80
N SER A 350 43.45 10.65 0.55
CA SER A 350 44.69 11.38 0.26
C SER A 350 44.67 12.85 0.71
N ARG A 351 43.49 13.45 0.84
CA ARG A 351 43.30 14.88 1.17
C ARG A 351 42.92 15.10 2.63
N LEU A 352 42.14 14.20 3.22
CA LEU A 352 41.56 14.34 4.56
C LEU A 352 42.44 13.71 5.64
N LEU A 353 43.07 12.57 5.33
CA LEU A 353 43.95 11.88 6.27
C LEU A 353 45.26 12.64 6.43
N LYS A 354 45.79 12.66 7.65
CA LYS A 354 47.07 13.26 7.97
C LYS A 354 48.05 12.16 8.34
N ALA A 355 49.27 12.26 7.83
CA ALA A 355 50.37 11.43 8.28
C ALA A 355 50.62 11.72 9.78
N HIS A 356 50.50 10.70 10.58
CA HIS A 356 50.80 10.75 12.01
C HIS A 356 52.26 10.30 12.19
N GLY A 357 53.11 11.18 12.74
CA GLY A 357 54.48 10.81 13.10
C GLY A 357 54.51 9.77 14.24
N PRO A 358 55.68 9.17 14.56
CA PRO A 358 55.79 8.20 15.65
C PRO A 358 55.33 8.83 16.98
N GLY A 359 54.15 8.42 17.47
CA GLY A 359 53.53 8.95 18.69
C GLY A 359 52.46 10.05 18.50
N GLY A 360 52.16 10.45 17.26
CA GLY A 360 51.15 11.45 16.95
C GLY A 360 49.75 10.85 16.83
N GLY A 361 49.07 10.54 17.92
CA GLY A 361 47.68 10.10 17.89
C GLY A 361 46.88 10.71 19.04
N SER A 362 45.57 10.87 18.86
CA SER A 362 44.70 11.31 19.95
C SER A 362 44.86 10.35 21.15
N ARG A 363 44.61 10.83 22.39
CA ARG A 363 44.71 9.95 23.58
C ARG A 363 43.79 8.72 23.45
N PHE A 364 42.67 8.89 22.76
CA PHE A 364 41.71 7.85 22.45
C PHE A 364 42.25 6.84 21.43
N GLN A 365 42.84 7.30 20.33
CA GLN A 365 43.43 6.43 19.31
C GLN A 365 44.51 5.50 19.91
N ARG A 366 45.39 6.02 20.76
CA ARG A 366 46.40 5.20 21.46
C ARG A 366 45.81 4.16 22.41
N LEU A 367 44.63 4.44 22.98
CA LEU A 367 43.91 3.46 23.80
C LEU A 367 43.36 2.35 22.91
N VAL A 368 42.73 2.72 21.80
CA VAL A 368 42.18 1.79 20.80
C VAL A 368 43.30 0.88 20.27
N ASP A 369 44.42 1.43 19.81
CA ASP A 369 45.56 0.65 19.29
C ASP A 369 46.06 -0.39 20.31
N ARG A 370 46.15 0.01 21.59
CA ARG A 370 46.61 -0.88 22.67
C ARG A 370 45.61 -2.00 22.96
N VAL A 371 44.32 -1.70 22.93
CA VAL A 371 43.27 -2.71 23.09
C VAL A 371 43.27 -3.65 21.89
N PHE A 372 43.38 -3.10 20.68
CA PHE A 372 43.43 -3.86 19.44
C PHE A 372 44.61 -4.83 19.40
N GLU A 373 45.82 -4.40 19.78
CA GLU A 373 46.98 -5.28 19.84
C GLU A 373 46.84 -6.40 20.89
N LYS A 374 46.15 -6.15 22.02
CA LYS A 374 45.81 -7.21 22.97
C LYS A 374 44.84 -8.22 22.36
N VAL A 375 43.81 -7.75 21.68
CA VAL A 375 42.81 -8.59 21.01
C VAL A 375 43.46 -9.40 19.90
N ARG A 376 44.27 -8.77 19.06
CA ARG A 376 45.05 -9.42 18.00
C ARG A 376 45.96 -10.50 18.57
N GLY A 377 46.72 -10.21 19.62
CA GLY A 377 47.60 -11.19 20.26
C GLY A 377 46.84 -12.38 20.85
N ALA A 378 45.66 -12.14 21.45
CA ALA A 378 44.78 -13.21 21.91
C ALA A 378 44.23 -14.05 20.75
N TYR A 379 43.73 -13.40 19.71
CA TYR A 379 43.23 -14.04 18.49
C TYR A 379 44.30 -14.91 17.83
N THR A 380 45.52 -14.43 17.63
CA THR A 380 46.61 -15.19 17.01
C THR A 380 46.94 -16.45 17.81
N ARG A 381 47.00 -16.35 19.15
CA ARG A 381 47.23 -17.53 20.00
C ARG A 381 46.11 -18.55 19.87
N THR A 382 44.86 -18.11 19.87
CA THR A 382 43.70 -19.01 19.69
C THR A 382 43.73 -19.64 18.31
N LEU A 383 44.04 -18.87 17.27
CA LEU A 383 44.15 -19.35 15.90
C LEU A 383 45.23 -20.43 15.76
N ASP A 384 46.41 -20.25 16.38
CA ASP A 384 47.49 -21.24 16.37
C ASP A 384 47.05 -22.56 17.00
N VAL A 385 46.32 -22.50 18.13
CA VAL A 385 45.76 -23.68 18.79
C VAL A 385 44.71 -24.37 17.90
N THR A 386 43.81 -23.59 17.31
CA THR A 386 42.75 -24.12 16.43
C THR A 386 43.33 -24.74 15.15
N LEU A 387 44.33 -24.10 14.53
CA LEU A 387 45.03 -24.61 13.35
C LEU A 387 45.94 -25.81 13.67
N GLY A 388 46.32 -26.01 14.94
CA GLY A 388 46.95 -27.23 15.42
C GLY A 388 45.97 -28.41 15.49
N ALA A 389 44.68 -28.14 15.75
CA ALA A 389 43.61 -29.13 15.87
C ALA A 389 42.77 -29.28 14.58
N ARG A 390 43.40 -29.32 13.40
CA ARG A 390 42.72 -29.30 12.08
C ARG A 390 41.64 -30.36 11.93
N GLY A 391 41.86 -31.57 12.47
CA GLY A 391 40.88 -32.66 12.41
C GLY A 391 39.57 -32.30 13.12
N SER A 392 39.65 -31.68 14.29
CA SER A 392 38.48 -31.18 15.03
C SER A 392 37.78 -30.04 14.28
N VAL A 393 38.54 -29.14 13.66
CA VAL A 393 37.98 -28.05 12.84
C VAL A 393 37.18 -28.61 11.66
N TYR A 394 37.74 -29.58 10.93
CA TYR A 394 37.02 -30.23 9.83
C TYR A 394 35.80 -31.02 10.31
N ALA A 395 35.89 -31.70 11.45
CA ALA A 395 34.75 -32.42 12.02
C ALA A 395 33.60 -31.44 12.36
N VAL A 396 33.91 -30.33 13.03
CA VAL A 396 32.91 -29.29 13.35
C VAL A 396 32.33 -28.68 12.07
N TRP A 397 33.17 -28.37 11.07
CA TRP A 397 32.72 -27.84 9.79
C TRP A 397 31.77 -28.80 9.06
N ILE A 398 32.10 -30.09 8.99
CA ILE A 398 31.23 -31.12 8.38
C ILE A 398 29.92 -31.21 9.15
N VAL A 399 29.96 -31.27 10.49
CA VAL A 399 28.75 -31.38 11.31
C VAL A 399 27.84 -30.16 11.10
N LEU A 400 28.38 -28.94 11.16
CA LEU A 400 27.60 -27.72 10.92
C LEU A 400 27.04 -27.68 9.49
N SER A 401 27.82 -28.09 8.49
CA SER A 401 27.36 -28.16 7.10
C SER A 401 26.23 -29.16 6.93
N LEU A 402 26.33 -30.34 7.56
CA LEU A 402 25.26 -31.34 7.55
C LEU A 402 24.01 -30.88 8.29
N LEU A 403 24.15 -30.09 9.36
CA LEU A 403 23.03 -29.52 10.10
C LEU A 403 22.23 -28.49 9.31
N THR A 404 22.82 -27.86 8.28
CA THR A 404 22.07 -26.92 7.42
C THR A 404 20.90 -27.60 6.69
N VAL A 405 21.02 -28.88 6.34
CA VAL A 405 19.99 -29.63 5.62
C VAL A 405 18.72 -29.82 6.46
N PRO A 406 18.75 -30.42 7.67
CA PRO A 406 17.56 -30.51 8.51
C PRO A 406 17.05 -29.12 8.90
N MET A 407 17.93 -28.16 9.19
CA MET A 407 17.49 -26.79 9.50
C MET A 407 16.69 -26.15 8.37
N TYR A 408 17.12 -26.34 7.11
CA TYR A 408 16.39 -25.87 5.94
C TYR A 408 15.07 -26.64 5.74
N MET A 409 15.09 -27.97 5.84
CA MET A 409 13.89 -28.79 5.64
C MET A 409 12.80 -28.57 6.71
N PHE A 410 13.19 -28.22 7.94
CA PHE A 410 12.26 -27.92 9.03
C PHE A 410 11.91 -26.43 9.14
N SER A 411 12.46 -25.57 8.27
CA SER A 411 12.10 -24.15 8.26
C SER A 411 10.73 -23.94 7.59
N GLY A 412 9.90 -23.09 8.20
CA GLY A 412 8.62 -22.68 7.60
C GLY A 412 8.87 -21.81 6.35
N ALA A 413 8.10 -22.05 5.30
CA ALA A 413 8.18 -21.28 4.06
C ALA A 413 6.99 -20.32 3.96
N GLU A 414 7.26 -19.02 3.99
CA GLU A 414 6.28 -17.96 3.79
C GLU A 414 6.86 -16.92 2.82
N LEU A 415 6.02 -16.32 1.98
CA LEU A 415 6.48 -15.35 0.97
C LEU A 415 6.84 -14.00 1.61
N ALA A 416 6.02 -13.54 2.55
CA ALA A 416 6.20 -12.32 3.31
C ALA A 416 5.48 -12.50 4.66
N PRO A 417 6.00 -11.92 5.75
CA PRO A 417 5.33 -11.94 7.03
C PRO A 417 4.02 -11.15 6.96
N ASN A 418 3.02 -11.56 7.74
CA ASN A 418 1.83 -10.76 7.93
C ASN A 418 2.18 -9.52 8.74
N GLU A 419 1.77 -8.35 8.26
CA GLU A 419 2.01 -7.08 8.94
C GLU A 419 0.73 -6.50 9.52
N ASP A 420 0.91 -5.72 10.58
CA ASP A 420 -0.18 -4.99 11.21
C ASP A 420 -0.50 -3.73 10.39
N GLN A 421 -1.49 -3.84 9.51
CA GLN A 421 -1.98 -2.73 8.70
C GLN A 421 -3.06 -1.89 9.42
N GLY A 422 -3.37 -2.17 10.69
CA GLY A 422 -4.43 -1.49 11.45
C GLY A 422 -5.85 -1.89 11.05
N PHE A 423 -6.03 -2.89 10.19
CA PHE A 423 -7.33 -3.37 9.71
C PHE A 423 -7.47 -4.87 9.86
N ILE A 424 -8.68 -5.31 10.22
CA ILE A 424 -9.11 -6.70 10.19
C ILE A 424 -10.29 -6.78 9.25
N PHE A 425 -10.19 -7.58 8.20
CA PHE A 425 -11.32 -7.90 7.34
C PHE A 425 -12.02 -9.16 7.84
N GLY A 426 -13.35 -9.16 7.75
CA GLY A 426 -14.18 -10.29 8.10
C GLY A 426 -15.25 -10.52 7.04
N ALA A 427 -15.55 -11.79 6.78
CA ALA A 427 -16.71 -12.21 6.03
C ALA A 427 -17.67 -12.93 6.98
N LEU A 428 -18.96 -12.67 6.84
CA LEU A 428 -20.02 -13.39 7.52
C LEU A 428 -20.73 -14.23 6.46
N ASP A 429 -20.68 -15.55 6.63
CA ASP A 429 -21.41 -16.48 5.79
C ASP A 429 -22.81 -16.67 6.37
N MET A 430 -23.83 -16.31 5.60
CA MET A 430 -25.21 -16.32 6.06
C MET A 430 -25.98 -17.47 5.41
N PRO A 431 -27.01 -18.03 6.07
CA PRO A 431 -27.84 -19.06 5.46
C PRO A 431 -28.39 -18.60 4.10
N PRO A 432 -28.40 -19.44 3.06
CA PRO A 432 -28.80 -19.02 1.72
C PRO A 432 -30.28 -18.59 1.61
N ASN A 433 -31.09 -18.91 2.62
CA ASN A 433 -32.51 -18.55 2.73
C ASN A 433 -32.80 -17.39 3.69
N SER A 434 -31.77 -16.73 4.23
CA SER A 434 -31.91 -15.57 5.12
C SER A 434 -32.39 -14.33 4.34
N THR A 435 -33.29 -13.56 4.92
CA THR A 435 -33.66 -12.24 4.35
C THR A 435 -32.58 -11.21 4.64
N LEU A 436 -32.56 -10.11 3.86
CA LEU A 436 -31.65 -9.00 4.12
C LEU A 436 -31.84 -8.44 5.55
N GLU A 437 -33.07 -8.33 6.04
CA GLU A 437 -33.37 -7.82 7.38
C GLU A 437 -32.76 -8.71 8.48
N GLN A 438 -32.81 -10.03 8.29
CA GLN A 438 -32.16 -10.98 9.18
C GLN A 438 -30.62 -10.82 9.13
N ASN A 439 -30.06 -10.67 7.94
CA ASN A 439 -28.63 -10.47 7.74
C ASN A 439 -28.13 -9.18 8.39
N VAL A 440 -28.90 -8.10 8.25
CA VAL A 440 -28.60 -6.81 8.90
C VAL A 440 -28.62 -6.94 10.42
N ALA A 441 -29.52 -7.74 10.99
CA ALA A 441 -29.53 -7.97 12.44
C ALA A 441 -28.23 -8.64 12.93
N TYR A 442 -27.73 -9.65 12.20
CA TYR A 442 -26.45 -10.30 12.52
C TYR A 442 -25.25 -9.38 12.29
N SER A 443 -25.21 -8.64 11.17
CA SER A 443 -24.17 -7.64 10.92
C SER A 443 -24.13 -6.59 12.03
N ASN A 444 -25.28 -6.11 12.51
CA ASN A 444 -25.35 -5.14 13.60
C ASN A 444 -24.85 -5.71 14.93
N GLU A 445 -25.04 -7.01 15.19
CA GLU A 445 -24.45 -7.69 16.35
C GLU A 445 -22.92 -7.65 16.28
N VAL A 446 -22.35 -8.02 15.14
CA VAL A 446 -20.91 -7.95 14.87
C VAL A 446 -20.37 -6.53 15.04
N GLY A 447 -21.09 -5.54 14.51
CA GLY A 447 -20.72 -4.13 14.64
C GLY A 447 -20.70 -3.66 16.10
N ARG A 448 -21.60 -4.20 16.94
CA ARG A 448 -21.62 -3.91 18.37
C ARG A 448 -20.46 -4.55 19.12
N ILE A 449 -20.10 -5.79 18.77
CA ILE A 449 -18.92 -6.47 19.32
C ILE A 449 -17.65 -5.69 18.97
N PHE A 450 -17.53 -5.21 17.73
CA PHE A 450 -16.44 -4.32 17.31
C PHE A 450 -16.37 -3.06 18.15
N ALA A 451 -17.49 -2.35 18.32
CA ALA A 451 -17.55 -1.09 19.07
C ALA A 451 -17.25 -1.23 20.57
N GLN A 452 -17.33 -2.45 21.14
CA GLN A 452 -16.99 -2.72 22.54
C GLN A 452 -15.49 -2.91 22.79
N ASP A 453 -14.70 -3.11 21.73
CA ASP A 453 -13.25 -3.29 21.88
C ASP A 453 -12.55 -1.94 22.18
N PRO A 454 -11.64 -1.89 23.17
CA PRO A 454 -10.98 -0.63 23.55
C PRO A 454 -10.08 -0.05 22.46
N ASP A 455 -9.59 -0.87 21.53
CA ASP A 455 -8.74 -0.46 20.40
C ASP A 455 -9.57 -0.16 19.13
N TYR A 456 -10.90 -0.15 19.21
CA TYR A 456 -11.81 0.22 18.11
C TYR A 456 -11.70 1.70 17.74
N ASP A 457 -11.58 1.98 16.45
CA ASP A 457 -11.67 3.33 15.89
C ASP A 457 -12.90 3.49 14.99
N SER A 458 -13.06 2.60 13.99
CA SER A 458 -14.27 2.56 13.15
C SER A 458 -14.49 1.16 12.56
N SER A 459 -15.63 0.96 11.89
CA SER A 459 -15.89 -0.27 11.14
C SER A 459 -16.81 -0.01 9.97
N PHE A 460 -16.60 -0.73 8.87
CA PHE A 460 -17.53 -0.73 7.75
C PHE A 460 -18.16 -2.11 7.60
N GLN A 461 -19.39 -2.15 7.11
CA GLN A 461 -20.13 -3.37 6.88
C GLN A 461 -20.94 -3.26 5.58
N PHE A 462 -20.79 -4.24 4.71
CA PHE A 462 -21.53 -4.46 3.49
C PHE A 462 -22.35 -5.73 3.67
N THR A 463 -23.65 -5.57 3.88
CA THR A 463 -24.57 -6.70 4.05
C THR A 463 -25.32 -6.92 2.74
N LEU A 464 -25.23 -8.12 2.20
CA LEU A 464 -25.88 -8.55 0.97
C LEU A 464 -26.81 -9.73 1.27
N LEU A 465 -27.56 -10.18 0.25
CA LEU A 465 -28.26 -11.46 0.33
C LEU A 465 -27.24 -12.61 0.40
N GLY A 466 -27.34 -13.44 1.45
CA GLY A 466 -26.55 -14.65 1.65
C GLY A 466 -25.09 -14.45 2.12
N GLN A 467 -24.57 -13.22 2.13
CA GLN A 467 -23.23 -12.94 2.64
C GLN A 467 -23.14 -11.51 3.17
N ALA A 468 -22.28 -11.27 4.15
CA ALA A 468 -21.82 -9.93 4.47
C ALA A 468 -20.30 -9.86 4.52
N PHE A 469 -19.75 -8.70 4.21
CA PHE A 469 -18.34 -8.40 4.32
C PHE A 469 -18.17 -7.16 5.17
N GLY A 470 -17.19 -7.14 6.06
CA GLY A 470 -16.93 -5.98 6.90
C GLY A 470 -15.47 -5.86 7.27
N GLY A 471 -15.14 -4.75 7.91
CA GLY A 471 -13.82 -4.52 8.45
C GLY A 471 -13.86 -3.77 9.76
N PHE A 472 -12.96 -4.14 10.65
CA PHE A 472 -12.64 -3.44 11.89
C PHE A 472 -11.38 -2.62 11.64
N ARG A 473 -11.46 -1.31 11.91
CA ARG A 473 -10.31 -0.40 11.93
C ARG A 473 -9.88 -0.21 13.37
N ALA A 474 -8.64 -0.61 13.66
CA ALA A 474 -8.02 -0.36 14.94
C ALA A 474 -7.54 1.09 15.03
N LYS A 475 -7.42 1.60 16.26
CA LYS A 475 -6.71 2.85 16.53
C LYS A 475 -5.28 2.79 15.99
N PRO A 476 -4.64 3.94 15.67
CA PRO A 476 -3.25 3.99 15.24
C PRO A 476 -2.33 3.19 16.15
N PHE A 477 -1.32 2.52 15.60
CA PHE A 477 -0.44 1.61 16.34
C PHE A 477 0.17 2.24 17.60
N ALA A 478 0.58 3.51 17.52
CA ALA A 478 1.12 4.27 18.66
C ALA A 478 0.13 4.48 19.83
N ALA A 479 -1.18 4.38 19.58
CA ALA A 479 -2.23 4.59 20.57
C ALA A 479 -2.76 3.29 21.20
N ARG A 480 -2.24 2.12 20.79
CA ARG A 480 -2.67 0.80 21.27
C ARG A 480 -1.50 -0.04 21.74
N LYS A 481 -1.79 -1.01 22.62
CA LYS A 481 -0.79 -1.95 23.15
C LYS A 481 -0.85 -3.33 22.50
N ARG A 482 -1.99 -3.68 21.91
CA ARG A 482 -2.23 -4.98 21.26
C ARG A 482 -1.97 -4.86 19.77
N THR A 483 -1.42 -5.91 19.17
CA THR A 483 -1.32 -6.02 17.71
C THR A 483 -2.71 -6.34 17.13
N VAL A 484 -2.88 -6.09 15.83
CA VAL A 484 -4.10 -6.49 15.11
C VAL A 484 -4.32 -8.00 15.20
N PHE A 485 -3.26 -8.81 15.23
CA PHE A 485 -3.37 -10.26 15.38
C PHE A 485 -3.94 -10.67 16.75
N ASP A 486 -3.53 -9.98 17.82
CA ASP A 486 -4.07 -10.21 19.16
C ASP A 486 -5.56 -9.82 19.23
N ILE A 487 -5.90 -8.66 18.64
CA ILE A 487 -7.28 -8.18 18.54
C ILE A 487 -8.12 -9.15 17.72
N GLN A 488 -7.61 -9.64 16.58
CA GLN A 488 -8.30 -10.59 15.72
C GLN A 488 -8.60 -11.90 16.46
N ASN A 489 -7.65 -12.43 17.24
CA ASN A 489 -7.87 -13.64 18.02
C ASN A 489 -8.95 -13.44 19.10
N ASP A 490 -8.94 -12.30 19.81
CA ASP A 490 -9.96 -11.95 20.80
C ASP A 490 -11.34 -11.73 20.15
N LEU A 491 -11.39 -11.01 19.03
CA LEU A 491 -12.61 -10.80 18.25
C LEU A 491 -13.16 -12.11 17.72
N ASN A 492 -12.33 -13.00 17.16
CA ASN A 492 -12.78 -14.31 16.67
C ASN A 492 -13.48 -15.12 17.77
N ALA A 493 -12.93 -15.11 18.99
CA ALA A 493 -13.55 -15.80 20.13
C ALA A 493 -14.92 -15.21 20.51
N LYS A 494 -15.07 -13.88 20.44
CA LYS A 494 -16.35 -13.19 20.71
C LYS A 494 -17.36 -13.38 19.57
N LEU A 495 -16.91 -13.26 18.33
CA LEU A 495 -17.74 -13.39 17.13
C LEU A 495 -18.27 -14.81 16.93
N ALA A 496 -17.53 -15.83 17.38
CA ALA A 496 -18.00 -17.22 17.37
C ALA A 496 -19.27 -17.45 18.21
N THR A 497 -19.67 -16.50 19.05
CA THR A 497 -20.93 -16.55 19.80
C THR A 497 -22.12 -15.96 19.05
N VAL A 498 -21.89 -15.25 17.94
CA VAL A 498 -22.95 -14.67 17.10
C VAL A 498 -23.59 -15.81 16.28
N PRO A 499 -24.91 -16.03 16.40
CA PRO A 499 -25.60 -17.04 15.61
C PRO A 499 -25.70 -16.61 14.15
N GLY A 500 -25.50 -17.56 13.24
CA GLY A 500 -25.36 -17.33 11.80
C GLY A 500 -23.98 -17.77 11.40
#